data_AF-A0A918PHC9-F1
#
_entry.id   AF-A0A918PHC9-F1
#
_cell.length_a   1.000
_cell.length_b   1.000
_cell.length_c   1.000
_cell.angle_alpha   90.00
_cell.angle_beta   90.00
_cell.angle_gamma   90.00
#
_symmetry.space_group_name_H-M   'P 1'
#
loop_
_entity.id
_entity.type
_entity.pdbx_description
1 polymer ?
#
loop_
_entity_poly.entity_id
_entity_poly.type
_entity_poly.pdbx_seq_one_letter_code
_entity_poly.pdbx_strand_id
1 'polypeptide(L)'
;MMHQPKFVAMAEVLGELGAEIEALGEVLCRDHGFAGLHVRELQAIDLIAQKQRALAAILSAGFSESEMRRISIDALRRRFCGFMDDSVTTCEVPIEPLRPPGAPDADMWD
;
A
#
# COMPACT_ATOMS: atom_id res chain seq x y z
N MET A 1 -20.27 25.44 -11.41
CA MET A 1 -18.81 25.29 -11.25
C MET A 1 -18.27 24.69 -12.54
N MET A 2 -17.32 25.35 -13.22
CA MET A 2 -16.66 24.75 -14.39
C MET A 2 -15.52 23.86 -13.87
N HIS A 3 -15.67 22.54 -13.96
CA HIS A 3 -14.57 21.62 -13.68
C HIS A 3 -13.53 21.80 -14.77
N GLN A 4 -12.28 22.09 -14.39
CA GLN A 4 -11.22 22.23 -15.39
C GLN A 4 -11.06 20.88 -16.10
N PRO A 5 -11.04 20.83 -17.45
CA PRO A 5 -10.98 19.57 -18.23
C PRO A 5 -9.86 18.63 -17.79
N LYS A 6 -8.75 19.18 -17.30
CA LYS A 6 -7.62 18.43 -16.76
C LYS A 6 -7.96 17.60 -15.51
N PHE A 7 -8.86 18.07 -14.64
CA PHE A 7 -9.25 17.33 -13.43
C PHE A 7 -10.15 16.15 -13.77
N VAL A 8 -11.00 16.29 -14.79
CA VAL A 8 -11.82 15.18 -15.31
C VAL A 8 -10.91 14.10 -15.88
N ALA A 9 -9.95 14.47 -16.74
CA ALA A 9 -8.99 13.51 -17.28
C ALA A 9 -8.15 12.80 -16.20
N MET A 10 -7.72 13.53 -15.15
CA MET A 10 -7.02 12.91 -14.02
C MET A 10 -7.93 11.97 -13.20
N ALA A 11 -9.21 12.29 -13.06
CA ALA A 11 -10.18 11.44 -12.39
C ALA A 11 -10.40 10.13 -13.15
N GLU A 12 -10.53 10.22 -14.47
CA GLU A 12 -10.67 9.06 -15.36
C GLU A 12 -9.47 8.12 -15.22
N VAL A 13 -8.23 8.65 -15.34
CA VAL A 13 -7.00 7.85 -15.17
C VAL A 13 -6.92 7.20 -13.80
N LEU A 14 -7.27 7.91 -12.72
CA LEU A 14 -7.28 7.33 -11.37
C LEU A 14 -8.35 6.23 -11.22
N GLY A 15 -9.49 6.39 -11.88
CA GLY A 15 -10.55 5.38 -11.92
C GLY A 15 -10.12 4.13 -12.67
N GLU A 16 -9.48 4.29 -13.84
CA GLU A 16 -8.93 3.20 -14.65
C GLU A 16 -7.87 2.42 -13.88
N LEU A 17 -6.87 3.10 -13.30
CA LEU A 17 -5.85 2.45 -12.48
C LEU A 17 -6.43 1.74 -11.26
N GLY A 18 -7.45 2.32 -10.61
CA GLY A 18 -8.14 1.68 -9.50
C GLY A 18 -8.81 0.37 -9.92
N ALA A 19 -9.46 0.35 -11.08
CA ALA A 19 -10.10 -0.85 -11.63
C ALA A 19 -9.08 -1.92 -12.04
N GLU A 20 -7.95 -1.53 -12.64
CA GLU A 20 -6.86 -2.45 -12.98
C GLU A 20 -6.26 -3.11 -11.74
N ILE A 21 -6.07 -2.34 -10.65
CA ILE A 21 -5.58 -2.87 -9.37
C ILE A 21 -6.59 -3.84 -8.75
N GLU A 22 -7.89 -3.56 -8.81
CA GLU A 22 -8.93 -4.49 -8.34
C GLU A 22 -8.95 -5.78 -9.16
N ALA A 23 -8.84 -5.68 -10.48
CA ALA A 23 -8.77 -6.85 -11.36
C ALA A 23 -7.53 -7.71 -11.05
N LEU A 24 -6.38 -7.08 -10.78
CA LEU A 24 -5.17 -7.78 -10.33
C LEU A 24 -5.39 -8.47 -8.98
N GLY A 25 -5.98 -7.76 -8.01
CA GLY A 25 -6.30 -8.32 -6.70
C GLY A 25 -7.24 -9.53 -6.81
N GLU A 26 -8.24 -9.47 -7.68
CA GLU A 26 -9.16 -10.58 -7.94
C GLU A 26 -8.42 -11.80 -8.50
N VAL A 27 -7.53 -11.61 -9.48
CA VAL A 27 -6.70 -12.68 -10.05
C VAL A 27 -5.85 -13.35 -8.98
N LEU A 28 -5.21 -12.56 -8.10
CA LEU A 28 -4.38 -13.08 -7.02
C LEU A 28 -5.20 -13.83 -5.95
N CYS A 29 -6.41 -13.36 -5.67
CA CYS A 29 -7.32 -14.01 -4.70
C CYS A 29 -7.91 -15.34 -5.20
N ARG A 30 -7.87 -15.65 -6.50
CA ARG A 30 -8.37 -16.93 -7.05
C ARG A 30 -7.52 -18.12 -6.63
N ASP A 31 -6.23 -17.91 -6.36
CA ASP A 31 -5.40 -18.92 -5.72
C ASP A 31 -5.53 -18.80 -4.20
N HIS A 32 -6.27 -19.73 -3.59
CA HIS A 32 -6.50 -19.75 -2.15
C HIS A 32 -5.22 -19.94 -1.32
N GLY A 33 -4.21 -20.64 -1.87
CA GLY A 33 -2.93 -20.83 -1.19
C GLY A 33 -2.13 -19.53 -1.14
N PHE A 34 -2.05 -18.84 -2.28
CA PHE A 34 -1.46 -17.50 -2.35
C PHE A 34 -2.21 -16.51 -1.47
N ALA A 35 -3.54 -16.47 -1.58
CA ALA A 35 -4.37 -15.54 -0.83
C ALA A 35 -4.23 -15.73 0.69
N GLY A 36 -4.18 -16.98 1.15
CA GLY A 36 -3.98 -17.29 2.57
C GLY A 36 -2.62 -16.85 3.11
N LEU A 37 -1.56 -16.91 2.29
CA LEU A 37 -0.21 -16.49 2.67
C LEU A 37 0.00 -14.97 2.60
N HIS A 38 -0.77 -14.28 1.76
CA HIS A 38 -0.57 -12.86 1.43
C HIS A 38 -1.78 -11.96 1.76
N VAL A 39 -2.57 -12.34 2.78
CA VAL A 39 -3.79 -11.60 3.17
C VAL A 39 -3.50 -10.12 3.41
N ARG A 40 -2.40 -9.80 4.10
CA ARG A 40 -2.04 -8.42 4.44
C ARG A 40 -1.72 -7.61 3.19
N GLU A 41 -0.95 -8.17 2.27
CA GLU A 41 -0.56 -7.54 1.02
C GLU A 41 -1.79 -7.34 0.11
N LEU A 42 -2.67 -8.33 0.02
CA LEU A 42 -3.92 -8.23 -0.74
C LEU A 42 -4.87 -7.17 -0.18
N GLN A 43 -4.96 -7.05 1.14
CA GLN A 43 -5.69 -5.94 1.79
C GLN A 43 -5.05 -4.58 1.48
N ALA A 44 -3.73 -4.50 1.41
CA ALA A 44 -3.05 -3.26 1.04
C ALA A 44 -3.32 -2.87 -0.42
N ILE A 45 -3.36 -3.85 -1.33
CA ILE A 45 -3.71 -3.66 -2.75
C ILE A 45 -5.16 -3.14 -2.88
N ASP A 46 -6.12 -3.78 -2.21
CA ASP A 46 -7.51 -3.32 -2.17
C ASP A 46 -7.62 -1.88 -1.62
N LEU A 47 -6.89 -1.57 -0.54
CA LEU A 47 -6.88 -0.23 0.04
C LEU A 47 -6.31 0.82 -0.92
N ILE A 48 -5.33 0.48 -1.76
CA ILE A 48 -4.77 1.38 -2.78
C ILE A 48 -5.83 1.68 -3.84
N ALA A 49 -6.51 0.65 -4.36
CA ALA A 49 -7.60 0.83 -5.33
C ALA A 49 -8.73 1.70 -4.78
N GLN A 50 -9.16 1.45 -3.53
CA GLN A 50 -10.18 2.26 -2.87
C GLN A 50 -9.77 3.73 -2.74
N LYS A 51 -8.49 4.00 -2.41
CA LYS A 51 -7.96 5.37 -2.33
C LYS A 51 -7.95 6.05 -3.70
N GLN A 52 -7.57 5.35 -4.76
CA GLN A 52 -7.60 5.90 -6.12
C GLN A 52 -9.02 6.24 -6.56
N ARG A 53 -9.99 5.36 -6.31
CA ARG A 53 -11.42 5.65 -6.60
C ARG A 53 -11.95 6.83 -5.79
N ALA A 54 -11.57 6.94 -4.52
CA ALA A 54 -11.94 8.09 -3.70
C ALA A 54 -11.36 9.40 -4.25
N LEU A 55 -10.09 9.40 -4.67
CA LEU A 55 -9.46 10.56 -5.30
C LEU A 55 -10.11 10.91 -6.64
N ALA A 56 -10.41 9.92 -7.49
CA ALA A 56 -11.13 10.12 -8.73
C ALA A 56 -12.48 10.80 -8.50
N ALA A 57 -13.26 10.34 -7.51
CA ALA A 57 -14.54 10.95 -7.17
C ALA A 57 -14.41 12.41 -6.73
N ILE A 58 -13.36 12.75 -5.97
CA ILE A 58 -13.08 14.13 -5.53
C ILE A 58 -12.75 15.02 -6.74
N LEU A 59 -11.91 14.54 -7.63
CA LEU A 59 -11.53 15.25 -8.85
C LEU A 59 -12.74 15.49 -9.76
N SER A 60 -13.59 14.47 -9.92
CA SER A 60 -14.81 14.54 -10.72
C SER A 60 -15.90 15.42 -10.12
N ALA A 61 -15.94 15.60 -8.79
CA ALA A 61 -16.83 16.55 -8.12
C ALA A 61 -16.34 18.01 -8.21
N GLY A 62 -15.13 18.22 -8.73
CA GLY A 62 -14.58 19.53 -9.06
C GLY A 62 -14.20 20.40 -7.87
N PHE A 63 -13.60 19.78 -6.85
CA PHE A 63 -12.88 20.45 -5.76
C PHE A 63 -13.57 21.71 -5.22
N SER A 64 -14.74 21.58 -4.59
CA SER A 64 -15.12 22.63 -3.65
C SER A 64 -14.25 22.50 -2.39
N GLU A 65 -13.69 23.61 -1.91
CA GLU A 65 -12.88 23.65 -0.68
C GLU A 65 -13.65 23.07 0.52
N SER A 66 -14.98 23.23 0.53
CA SER A 66 -15.89 22.63 1.51
C SER A 66 -15.98 21.10 1.42
N GLU A 67 -15.90 20.50 0.24
CA GLU A 67 -15.91 19.04 0.06
C GLU A 67 -14.56 18.43 0.40
N MET A 68 -13.45 19.10 0.05
CA MET A 68 -12.11 18.71 0.52
C MET A 68 -12.00 18.73 2.05
N ARG A 69 -12.60 19.71 2.73
CA ARG A 69 -12.63 19.75 4.20
C ARG A 69 -13.46 18.62 4.84
N ARG A 70 -14.42 18.02 4.12
CA ARG A 70 -15.15 16.83 4.60
C ARG A 70 -14.32 15.55 4.46
N ILE A 71 -13.40 15.53 3.49
CA ILE A 71 -12.40 14.47 3.30
C ILE A 71 -11.08 14.96 3.90
N SER A 72 -11.12 15.45 5.14
CA SER A 72 -9.93 16.05 5.73
C SER A 72 -8.88 14.98 5.97
N ILE A 73 -7.63 15.42 5.88
CA ILE A 73 -6.42 14.69 6.27
C ILE A 73 -6.57 13.94 7.60
N ASP A 74 -7.47 14.31 8.52
CA ASP A 74 -7.73 13.56 9.76
C ASP A 74 -8.40 12.20 9.52
N ALA A 75 -9.23 12.03 8.50
CA ALA A 75 -9.80 10.74 8.13
C ALA A 75 -8.75 9.80 7.50
N LEU A 76 -7.85 10.38 6.70
CA LEU A 76 -6.67 9.70 6.17
C LEU A 76 -5.66 9.39 7.29
N ARG A 77 -5.38 10.36 8.17
CA ARG A 77 -4.43 10.29 9.28
C ARG A 77 -4.89 9.33 10.38
N ARG A 78 -6.17 9.28 10.75
CA ARG A 78 -6.69 8.25 11.68
C ARG A 78 -6.53 6.84 11.12
N ARG A 79 -6.66 6.65 9.80
CA ARG A 79 -6.42 5.37 9.12
C ARG A 79 -4.93 5.01 9.01
N PHE A 80 -4.04 6.00 8.90
CA PHE A 80 -2.59 5.78 8.81
C PHE A 80 -1.88 5.71 10.17
N CYS A 81 -2.33 6.45 11.20
CA CYS A 81 -1.77 6.36 12.55
C CYS A 81 -2.11 5.01 13.21
N GLY A 82 -3.24 4.38 12.87
CA GLY A 82 -3.51 2.99 13.27
C GLY A 82 -2.58 1.94 12.63
N PHE A 83 -1.78 2.33 11.63
CA PHE A 83 -0.78 1.48 10.97
C PHE A 83 0.64 1.74 11.52
N MET A 84 0.86 2.82 12.27
CA MET A 84 2.17 3.21 12.84
C MET A 84 2.27 3.00 14.36
N ASP A 85 1.34 2.27 14.98
CA ASP A 85 1.59 1.67 16.29
C ASP A 85 2.54 0.46 16.12
N ASP A 86 3.78 0.76 15.73
CA ASP A 86 4.93 -0.14 15.75
C ASP A 86 5.36 -0.41 17.20
N SER A 87 4.46 -1.01 17.99
CA SER A 87 4.85 -1.80 19.16
C SER A 87 5.07 -3.27 18.79
N VAL A 88 4.96 -3.64 17.51
CA VAL A 88 5.39 -4.96 17.03
C VAL A 88 6.89 -4.90 16.75
N THR A 89 7.64 -5.15 17.80
CA THR A 89 9.01 -5.68 17.87
C THR A 89 9.57 -6.06 16.50
N THR A 90 10.53 -5.29 16.00
CA THR A 90 11.42 -5.73 14.92
C THR A 90 12.02 -7.08 15.32
N CYS A 91 11.70 -8.14 14.58
CA CYS A 91 12.46 -9.38 14.68
C CYS A 91 13.89 -9.07 14.24
N GLU A 92 14.78 -8.86 15.21
CA GLU A 92 16.21 -8.92 14.97
C GLU A 92 16.53 -10.33 14.48
N VAL A 93 16.76 -10.47 13.18
CA VAL A 93 17.38 -11.67 12.64
C VAL A 93 18.86 -11.55 12.98
N PRO A 94 19.45 -12.46 13.78
CA PRO A 94 20.89 -12.42 14.03
C PRO A 94 21.60 -12.62 12.71
N ILE A 95 22.31 -11.60 12.23
CA ILE A 95 23.22 -11.75 11.11
C ILE A 95 24.42 -12.52 11.66
N GLU A 96 24.48 -13.83 11.44
CA GLU A 96 25.74 -14.55 11.56
C GLU A 96 26.76 -13.90 10.61
N PRO A 97 27.93 -13.47 11.09
CA PRO A 97 28.91 -12.85 10.22
C PRO A 97 29.38 -13.87 9.18
N LEU A 98 29.15 -13.55 7.89
CA LEU A 98 29.68 -14.31 6.76
C LEU A 98 31.19 -14.52 6.94
N ARG A 99 31.62 -15.78 7.09
CA ARG A 99 33.03 -16.17 7.08
C ARG A 99 33.60 -15.85 5.68
N PRO A 100 34.67 -15.03 5.56
CA PRO A 100 35.26 -14.75 4.26
C PRO A 100 35.90 -16.02 3.66
N PRO A 101 35.85 -16.19 2.33
CA PRO A 101 36.37 -17.39 1.68
C PRO A 101 37.90 -17.42 1.82
N GLY A 102 38.42 -18.42 2.53
CA GLY A 102 39.87 -18.67 2.67
C GLY A 102 40.47 -18.59 4.07
N ALA A 103 39.66 -18.46 5.13
CA ALA A 103 40.18 -18.57 6.50
C ALA A 103 40.53 -20.04 6.84
N PRO A 104 41.77 -20.37 7.23
CA PRO A 104 42.13 -21.73 7.63
C PRO A 104 41.35 -22.16 8.87
N ASP A 105 41.03 -23.45 8.98
CA ASP A 105 40.37 -24.02 10.15
C ASP A 105 41.29 -23.93 11.36
N ALA A 106 41.03 -22.94 12.20
CA ALA A 106 41.60 -22.85 13.54
C ALA A 106 40.71 -23.67 14.49
N ASP A 107 40.69 -24.99 14.28
CA ASP A 107 40.23 -25.97 15.27
C ASP A 107 41.18 -27.17 15.23
N MET A 108 42.40 -26.93 15.74
CA MET A 108 43.28 -27.98 16.21
C MET A 108 44.23 -27.33 17.22
N TRP A 109 44.16 -27.78 18.48
CA TRP A 109 44.95 -27.40 19.67
C TRP A 109 44.57 -26.02 20.27
N ASP A 110 43.92 -25.86 21.43
CA ASP A 110 43.73 -26.67 22.66
C ASP A 110 42.32 -26.51 23.24
#